data_AF-Q2JLI6-F1
#
_entry.id   AF-Q2JLI6-F1
#
_cell.length_a   1.000
_cell.length_b   1.000
_cell.length_c   1.000
_cell.angle_alpha   90.00
_cell.angle_beta   90.00
_cell.angle_gamma   90.00
#
_symmetry.space_group_name_H-M   'P 1'
#
loop_
_entity.id
_entity.type
_entity.pdbx_description
1 polymer ?
#
loop_
_entity_poly.entity_id
_entity_poly.type
_entity_poly.pdbx_seq_one_letter_code
_entity_poly.pdbx_strand_id
1 'polypeptide(L)'
;MDILRNAPLGIYLEEPRTWLHCLDPRVKLAWLLSFLLSPILAGNGWRLAVVVALLLLTVAARLPRRVWSGQLSLVLALSLLTFGITSLAPDGLGVFPQPQRQDMQVVGYGLTGIPAVPVSGAGHFDLAVEQGSPDRAWREQTRAWQTPYRYRLVQFSLLGRTFQVSRRSLSVALRLGTLIFTLLYATHLFLLTTAPEEIAEGIGQWLQPLKRWRWPIAEVILTLTLALRFLPLVMEEVQNLARAVRTRDVRWGSLSFRGGMQTLLALVERFFENLLLRAEQTAMAMQARGLTGPDHPLRWHRLQLRRLDRGLLSLLPLFWLLRTLSP
;
A
#
# COMPACT_ATOMS: atom_id res chain seq x y z
N MET A 1 28.83 -20.60 -12.39
CA MET A 1 28.71 -20.98 -10.97
C MET A 1 28.42 -19.74 -10.12
N ASP A 2 27.43 -18.90 -10.49
CA ASP A 2 27.20 -17.60 -9.80
C ASP A 2 25.72 -17.19 -9.68
N ILE A 3 24.78 -18.08 -10.01
CA ILE A 3 23.35 -17.74 -10.00
C ILE A 3 22.82 -17.52 -8.57
N LEU A 4 23.50 -18.06 -7.54
CA LEU A 4 23.06 -17.98 -6.15
C LEU A 4 23.93 -17.12 -5.22
N ARG A 5 25.10 -16.62 -5.67
CA ARG A 5 25.66 -15.38 -5.10
C ARG A 5 24.80 -14.17 -5.49
N ASN A 6 24.13 -14.27 -6.64
CA ASN A 6 23.08 -13.36 -7.10
C ASN A 6 21.67 -13.84 -6.73
N ALA A 7 21.52 -14.85 -5.85
CA ALA A 7 20.21 -15.14 -5.29
C ALA A 7 19.76 -13.89 -4.54
N PRO A 8 18.58 -13.32 -4.88
CA PRO A 8 18.08 -12.11 -4.25
C PRO A 8 17.58 -12.45 -2.84
N LEU A 9 18.49 -12.78 -1.94
CA LEU A 9 18.19 -12.98 -0.54
C LEU A 9 18.53 -11.70 0.18
N GLY A 10 17.53 -10.84 0.21
CA GLY A 10 17.56 -9.58 0.90
C GLY A 10 17.80 -8.45 -0.08
N ILE A 11 16.73 -7.72 -0.39
CA ILE A 11 16.71 -6.44 -1.10
C ILE A 11 17.67 -5.40 -0.45
N TYR A 12 18.26 -5.72 0.71
CA TYR A 12 19.17 -4.87 1.47
C TYR A 12 20.49 -4.63 0.74
N LEU A 13 20.89 -3.35 0.70
CA LEU A 13 22.15 -2.92 0.12
C LEU A 13 23.17 -2.68 1.25
N GLU A 14 24.18 -3.55 1.37
CA GLU A 14 25.22 -3.40 2.41
C GLU A 14 26.16 -2.21 2.14
N GLU A 15 26.39 -1.89 0.85
CA GLU A 15 27.29 -0.83 0.40
C GLU A 15 26.72 -0.08 -0.81
N PRO A 16 26.77 1.27 -0.89
CA PRO A 16 27.40 2.21 0.05
C PRO A 16 26.52 2.59 1.24
N ARG A 17 27.13 2.77 2.42
CA ARG A 17 26.44 3.23 3.63
C ARG A 17 26.03 4.70 3.50
N THR A 18 24.75 4.94 3.25
CA THR A 18 24.17 6.30 3.22
C THR A 18 23.69 6.71 4.61
N TRP A 19 23.41 8.01 4.84
CA TRP A 19 22.84 8.45 6.12
C TRP A 19 21.53 7.72 6.46
N LEU A 20 20.74 7.36 5.44
CA LEU A 20 19.52 6.58 5.64
C LEU A 20 19.84 5.18 6.19
N HIS A 21 20.96 4.54 5.83
CA HIS A 21 21.33 3.24 6.43
C HIS A 21 21.63 3.36 7.92
N CYS A 22 22.30 4.44 8.34
CA CYS A 22 22.68 4.68 9.73
C CYS A 22 21.54 5.10 10.67
N LEU A 23 20.33 5.30 10.14
CA LEU A 23 19.18 5.77 10.92
C LEU A 23 18.57 4.63 11.72
N ASP A 24 18.11 4.91 12.95
CA ASP A 24 17.51 3.89 13.81
C ASP A 24 16.31 3.18 13.11
N PRO A 25 16.30 1.84 13.01
CA PRO A 25 15.22 1.05 12.41
C PRO A 25 13.82 1.39 12.93
N ARG A 26 13.70 1.77 14.21
CA ARG A 26 12.42 2.17 14.82
C ARG A 26 11.85 3.44 14.20
N VAL A 27 12.71 4.42 13.95
CA VAL A 27 12.32 5.71 13.36
C VAL A 27 11.98 5.51 11.89
N LYS A 28 12.75 4.68 11.18
CA LYS A 28 12.41 4.25 9.81
C LYS A 28 11.05 3.56 9.74
N LEU A 29 10.78 2.61 10.64
CA LEU A 29 9.49 1.92 10.72
C LEU A 29 8.34 2.89 11.01
N ALA A 30 8.54 3.87 11.91
CA ALA A 30 7.53 4.89 12.21
C ALA A 30 7.22 5.76 10.99
N TRP A 31 8.25 6.17 10.25
CA TRP A 31 8.11 6.91 9.00
C TRP A 31 7.48 6.09 7.88
N LEU A 32 7.88 4.84 7.72
CA LEU A 32 7.28 3.90 6.77
C LEU A 32 5.78 3.77 7.04
N LEU A 33 5.39 3.48 8.29
CA LEU A 33 3.98 3.35 8.67
C LEU A 33 3.22 4.66 8.41
N SER A 34 3.84 5.81 8.71
CA SER A 34 3.25 7.12 8.44
C SER A 34 3.02 7.35 6.94
N PHE A 35 3.99 7.01 6.08
CA PHE A 35 3.85 7.10 4.63
C PHE A 35 2.84 6.11 4.06
N LEU A 36 2.66 4.94 4.68
CA LEU A 36 1.64 3.97 4.28
C LEU A 36 0.23 4.41 4.68
N LEU A 37 0.06 4.96 5.88
CA LEU A 37 -1.26 5.41 6.38
C LEU A 37 -1.70 6.73 5.74
N SER A 38 -0.76 7.59 5.38
CA SER A 38 -1.04 8.94 4.94
C SER A 38 -1.93 9.02 3.67
N PRO A 39 -1.71 8.25 2.59
CA PRO A 39 -2.53 8.31 1.38
C PRO A 39 -3.96 7.79 1.55
N ILE A 40 -4.20 6.91 2.53
CA ILE A 40 -5.50 6.26 2.73
C ILE A 40 -6.57 7.28 3.13
N LEU A 41 -6.19 8.25 3.97
CA LEU A 41 -7.12 9.22 4.56
C LEU A 41 -7.03 10.63 3.94
N ALA A 42 -6.18 10.86 2.93
CA ALA A 42 -5.86 12.21 2.46
C ALA A 42 -6.47 12.60 1.10
N GLY A 43 -6.58 13.91 0.87
CA GLY A 43 -6.99 14.50 -0.42
C GLY A 43 -5.96 14.31 -1.54
N ASN A 44 -6.33 14.67 -2.77
CA ASN A 44 -5.49 14.46 -3.96
C ASN A 44 -4.17 15.26 -3.89
N GLY A 45 -4.20 16.48 -3.36
CA GLY A 45 -3.00 17.32 -3.23
C GLY A 45 -1.97 16.74 -2.27
N TRP A 46 -2.41 16.29 -1.10
CA TRP A 46 -1.53 15.68 -0.10
C TRP A 46 -0.90 14.37 -0.60
N ARG A 47 -1.65 13.55 -1.35
CA ARG A 47 -1.10 12.32 -1.95
C ARG A 47 0.08 12.61 -2.89
N LEU A 48 -0.05 13.63 -3.74
CA LEU A 48 1.05 14.06 -4.60
C LEU A 48 2.22 14.60 -3.78
N ALA A 49 1.96 15.35 -2.70
CA ALA A 49 2.99 15.83 -1.80
C ALA A 49 3.78 14.68 -1.15
N VAL A 50 3.11 13.59 -0.74
CA VAL A 50 3.77 12.39 -0.21
C VAL A 50 4.66 11.71 -1.26
N VAL A 51 4.18 11.57 -2.50
CA VAL A 51 4.98 11.02 -3.60
C VAL A 51 6.23 11.88 -3.84
N VAL A 52 6.07 13.20 -3.91
CA VAL A 52 7.19 14.13 -4.07
C VAL A 52 8.15 14.05 -2.88
N ALA A 53 7.64 13.98 -1.65
CA ALA A 53 8.47 13.83 -0.45
C ALA A 53 9.30 12.54 -0.49
N LEU A 54 8.72 11.41 -0.94
CA LEU A 54 9.45 10.16 -1.12
C LEU A 54 10.53 10.26 -2.20
N LEU A 55 10.24 10.91 -3.33
CA LEU A 55 11.24 11.15 -4.37
C LEU A 55 12.38 12.04 -3.84
N LEU A 56 12.06 13.11 -3.10
CA LEU A 56 13.06 13.97 -2.47
C LEU A 56 13.90 13.22 -1.43
N LEU A 57 13.27 12.39 -0.59
CA LEU A 57 13.96 11.52 0.38
C LEU A 57 14.94 10.59 -0.33
N THR A 58 14.58 10.08 -1.50
CA THR A 58 15.44 9.20 -2.29
C THR A 58 16.65 9.94 -2.83
N VAL A 59 16.45 11.15 -3.37
CA VAL A 59 17.53 12.01 -3.85
C VAL A 59 18.45 12.39 -2.69
N ALA A 60 17.89 12.74 -1.53
CA ALA A 60 18.64 13.06 -0.32
C ALA A 60 19.44 11.87 0.21
N ALA A 61 18.89 10.65 0.11
CA ALA A 61 19.56 9.44 0.52
C ALA A 61 20.73 9.05 -0.41
N ARG A 62 20.88 9.69 -1.58
CA ARG A 62 21.99 9.50 -2.54
C ARG A 62 22.26 8.03 -2.87
N LEU A 63 21.21 7.23 -3.05
CA LEU A 63 21.37 5.83 -3.46
C LEU A 63 21.94 5.76 -4.89
N PRO A 64 22.82 4.78 -5.20
CA PRO A 64 23.35 4.60 -6.53
C PRO A 64 22.21 4.36 -7.53
N ARG A 65 22.12 5.22 -8.55
CA ARG A 65 21.02 5.22 -9.54
C ARG A 65 20.77 3.86 -10.18
N ARG A 66 21.81 3.02 -10.33
CA ARG A 66 21.73 1.68 -10.94
C ARG A 66 20.80 0.72 -10.19
N VAL A 67 20.77 0.79 -8.86
CA VAL A 67 19.97 -0.15 -8.04
C VAL A 67 18.51 0.29 -8.03
N TRP A 68 18.29 1.61 -7.89
CA TRP A 68 16.93 2.14 -7.80
C TRP A 68 16.23 2.24 -9.17
N SER A 69 16.94 2.49 -10.28
CA SER A 69 16.29 2.79 -11.56
C SER A 69 15.43 1.63 -12.10
N GLY A 70 15.87 0.38 -11.95
CA GLY A 70 15.12 -0.79 -12.45
C GLY A 70 13.84 -1.06 -11.66
N GLN A 71 13.91 -0.96 -10.33
CA GLN A 71 12.75 -1.17 -9.46
C GLN A 71 11.81 0.05 -9.49
N LEU A 72 12.35 1.27 -9.55
CA LEU A 72 11.54 2.48 -9.76
C LEU A 72 10.79 2.42 -11.07
N SER A 73 11.44 2.04 -12.17
CA SER A 73 10.78 1.98 -13.47
C SER A 73 9.63 0.99 -13.46
N LEU A 74 9.79 -0.15 -12.78
CA LEU A 74 8.71 -1.14 -12.65
C LEU A 74 7.55 -0.61 -11.80
N VAL A 75 7.84 -0.04 -10.62
CA VAL A 75 6.81 0.52 -9.73
C VAL A 75 6.09 1.69 -10.41
N LEU A 76 6.83 2.56 -11.09
CA LEU A 76 6.30 3.69 -11.84
C LEU A 76 5.45 3.20 -13.02
N ALA A 77 5.92 2.21 -13.79
CA ALA A 77 5.15 1.61 -14.87
C ALA A 77 3.84 0.99 -14.38
N LEU A 78 3.88 0.23 -13.26
CA LEU A 78 2.67 -0.34 -12.66
C LEU A 78 1.70 0.76 -12.19
N SER A 79 2.21 1.81 -11.53
CA SER A 79 1.39 2.92 -11.07
C SER A 79 0.75 3.71 -12.22
N LEU A 80 1.49 3.94 -13.31
CA LEU A 80 0.99 4.59 -14.52
C LEU A 80 0.00 3.71 -15.28
N LEU A 81 0.24 2.40 -15.32
CA LEU A 81 -0.68 1.44 -15.91
C LEU A 81 -2.00 1.42 -15.14
N THR A 82 -1.97 1.34 -13.81
CA THR A 82 -3.19 1.42 -13.00
C THR A 82 -3.89 2.77 -13.15
N PHE A 83 -3.14 3.87 -13.18
CA PHE A 83 -3.68 5.20 -13.44
C PHE A 83 -4.38 5.27 -14.81
N GLY A 84 -3.72 4.77 -15.87
CA GLY A 84 -4.28 4.73 -17.22
C GLY A 84 -5.58 3.93 -17.27
N ILE A 85 -5.54 2.67 -16.83
CA ILE A 85 -6.72 1.79 -16.82
C ILE A 85 -7.87 2.42 -16.03
N THR A 86 -7.59 3.01 -14.86
CA THR A 86 -8.62 3.62 -14.01
C THR A 86 -9.15 4.93 -14.60
N SER A 87 -8.32 5.71 -15.30
CA SER A 87 -8.75 6.96 -15.94
C SER A 87 -9.68 6.71 -17.12
N LEU A 88 -9.45 5.60 -17.84
CA LEU A 88 -10.29 5.12 -18.94
C LEU A 88 -11.54 4.37 -18.47
N ALA A 89 -11.58 3.95 -17.20
CA ALA A 89 -12.72 3.23 -16.67
C ALA A 89 -13.97 4.14 -16.69
N PRO A 90 -15.10 3.66 -17.22
CA PRO A 90 -16.34 4.42 -17.16
C PRO A 90 -16.69 4.62 -15.69
N ASP A 91 -16.94 5.86 -15.30
CA ASP A 91 -17.59 6.12 -14.02
C ASP A 91 -18.88 5.31 -14.00
N GLY A 92 -19.01 4.37 -13.07
CA GLY A 92 -20.22 3.55 -12.90
C GLY A 92 -21.51 4.35 -12.64
N LEU A 93 -21.43 5.69 -12.66
CA LEU A 93 -22.54 6.60 -12.75
C LEU A 93 -22.91 6.81 -14.22
N GLY A 94 -23.75 5.91 -14.74
CA GLY A 94 -24.56 6.22 -15.92
C GLY A 94 -25.59 7.31 -15.59
N VAL A 95 -25.15 8.54 -15.31
CA VAL A 95 -26.08 9.68 -15.17
C VAL A 95 -26.43 10.14 -16.58
N PHE A 96 -27.36 9.43 -17.19
CA PHE A 96 -28.36 10.13 -17.97
C PHE A 96 -29.39 10.58 -16.93
N PRO A 97 -29.53 11.89 -16.64
CA PRO A 97 -30.79 12.38 -16.15
C PRO A 97 -31.74 12.16 -17.34
N GLN A 98 -32.29 10.95 -17.47
CA GLN A 98 -33.41 10.75 -18.35
C GLN A 98 -34.55 11.46 -17.63
N PRO A 99 -35.05 12.58 -18.17
CA PRO A 99 -36.19 13.21 -17.55
C PRO A 99 -37.33 12.22 -17.72
N GLN A 100 -37.70 11.53 -16.64
CA GLN A 100 -38.93 10.76 -16.64
C GLN A 100 -40.03 11.80 -16.76
N ARG A 101 -40.59 11.94 -17.97
CA ARG A 101 -41.75 12.77 -18.22
C ARG A 101 -42.82 12.25 -17.26
N GLN A 102 -42.98 12.91 -16.12
CA GLN A 102 -44.15 12.72 -15.30
C GLN A 102 -45.24 13.39 -16.13
N ASP A 103 -45.86 12.60 -17.00
CA ASP A 103 -47.17 12.95 -17.52
C ASP A 103 -47.98 13.24 -16.25
N MET A 104 -48.25 14.52 -16.03
CA MET A 104 -49.05 14.99 -14.93
C MET A 104 -50.46 14.46 -15.22
N GLN A 105 -50.69 13.17 -14.93
CA GLN A 105 -51.99 12.74 -14.48
C GLN A 105 -52.19 13.59 -13.24
N VAL A 106 -52.93 14.67 -13.45
CA VAL A 106 -53.62 15.41 -12.42
C VAL A 106 -54.44 14.36 -11.69
N VAL A 107 -53.82 13.69 -10.72
CA VAL A 107 -54.52 13.03 -9.64
C VAL A 107 -55.19 14.21 -8.98
N GLY A 108 -56.47 14.38 -9.29
CA GLY A 108 -57.33 15.31 -8.60
C GLY A 108 -57.34 14.90 -7.14
N TYR A 109 -56.38 15.40 -6.37
CA TYR A 109 -56.51 15.49 -4.94
C TYR A 109 -57.69 16.42 -4.75
N GLY A 110 -58.84 15.83 -4.47
CA GLY A 110 -60.07 16.54 -4.24
C GLY A 110 -59.83 17.68 -3.26
N LEU A 111 -59.95 18.91 -3.75
CA LEU A 111 -60.41 20.02 -2.94
C LEU A 111 -61.92 20.10 -3.09
N THR A 112 -62.60 19.04 -2.63
CA THR A 112 -63.95 19.19 -2.11
C THR A 112 -63.85 20.09 -0.88
N GLY A 113 -64.41 21.29 -0.97
CA GLY A 113 -64.76 22.12 0.18
C GLY A 113 -63.79 23.26 0.51
N ILE A 114 -63.86 24.35 -0.24
CA ILE A 114 -63.70 25.68 0.36
C ILE A 114 -65.11 26.30 0.33
N PRO A 115 -65.73 26.62 1.48
CA PRO A 115 -67.00 27.32 1.49
C PRO A 115 -66.79 28.72 0.90
N ALA A 116 -67.67 29.13 0.00
CA ALA A 116 -67.61 30.41 -0.68
C ALA A 116 -67.58 31.56 0.35
N VAL A 117 -66.43 32.23 0.47
CA VAL A 117 -66.35 33.53 1.16
C VAL A 117 -66.85 34.58 0.16
N PRO A 118 -67.91 35.34 0.48
CA PRO A 118 -68.41 36.37 -0.41
C PRO A 118 -67.50 37.60 -0.30
N VAL A 119 -66.66 37.83 -1.31
CA VAL A 119 -65.89 39.08 -1.41
C VAL A 119 -66.77 40.12 -2.12
N SER A 120 -67.47 40.93 -1.33
CA SER A 120 -68.08 42.18 -1.80
C SER A 120 -67.01 43.28 -1.82
N GLY A 121 -66.54 43.63 -3.02
CA GLY A 121 -65.61 44.74 -3.21
C GLY A 121 -65.13 44.77 -4.64
N ALA A 122 -65.53 45.80 -5.38
CA ALA A 122 -65.19 46.02 -6.77
C ALA A 122 -63.68 46.04 -6.99
N GLY A 123 -63.17 44.93 -7.50
CA GLY A 123 -61.84 44.79 -8.07
C GLY A 123 -61.87 43.50 -8.87
N HIS A 124 -61.87 43.61 -10.20
CA HIS A 124 -61.64 42.47 -11.08
C HIS A 124 -60.24 41.93 -10.77
N PHE A 125 -60.15 41.02 -9.80
CA PHE A 125 -58.94 40.23 -9.60
C PHE A 125 -59.04 39.05 -10.56
N ASP A 126 -58.67 39.31 -11.81
CA ASP A 126 -58.47 38.29 -12.81
C ASP A 126 -57.34 37.38 -12.33
N LEU A 127 -57.70 36.31 -11.62
CA LEU A 127 -56.86 35.12 -11.54
C LEU A 127 -56.86 34.50 -12.93
N ALA A 128 -56.14 35.14 -13.85
CA ALA A 128 -55.63 34.48 -15.03
C ALA A 128 -54.74 33.35 -14.51
N VAL A 129 -55.34 32.17 -14.31
CA VAL A 129 -54.59 30.92 -14.38
C VAL A 129 -54.06 30.91 -15.79
N GLU A 130 -52.88 31.49 -16.01
CA GLU A 130 -52.11 31.29 -17.21
C GLU A 130 -51.99 29.78 -17.34
N GLN A 131 -52.80 29.18 -18.21
CA GLN A 131 -52.57 27.86 -18.76
C GLN A 131 -51.31 27.98 -19.64
N GLY A 132 -50.18 28.23 -19.00
CA GLY A 132 -48.88 28.11 -19.60
C GLY A 132 -48.80 26.69 -20.13
N SER A 133 -48.57 26.55 -21.44
CA SER A 133 -48.49 25.23 -22.04
C SER A 133 -47.47 24.40 -21.24
N PRO A 134 -47.75 23.13 -20.93
CA PRO A 134 -46.85 22.30 -20.13
C PRO A 134 -45.42 22.26 -20.72
N ASP A 135 -45.29 22.49 -22.02
CA ASP A 135 -44.01 22.64 -22.72
C ASP A 135 -43.19 23.88 -22.33
N ARG A 136 -43.80 24.98 -21.89
CA ARG A 136 -43.08 26.18 -21.40
C ARG A 136 -42.55 25.95 -19.99
N ALA A 137 -43.40 25.47 -19.08
CA ALA A 137 -42.99 25.10 -17.72
C ALA A 137 -41.88 24.04 -17.75
N TRP A 138 -42.00 23.05 -18.64
CA TRP A 138 -40.95 22.05 -18.88
C TRP A 138 -39.65 22.68 -19.39
N ARG A 139 -39.71 23.62 -20.34
CA ARG A 139 -38.52 24.31 -20.89
C ARG A 139 -37.83 25.19 -19.86
N GLU A 140 -38.59 25.85 -18.99
CA GLU A 140 -38.05 26.69 -17.93
C GLU A 140 -37.45 25.85 -16.81
N GLN A 141 -38.13 24.77 -16.41
CA GLN A 141 -37.61 23.81 -15.46
C GLN A 141 -36.33 23.14 -15.99
N THR A 142 -36.30 22.69 -17.25
CA THR A 142 -35.09 22.11 -17.88
C THR A 142 -33.92 23.08 -18.02
N ARG A 143 -34.17 24.40 -18.17
CA ARG A 143 -33.10 25.42 -18.10
C ARG A 143 -32.50 25.53 -16.70
N ALA A 144 -33.29 25.41 -15.64
CA ALA A 144 -32.81 25.48 -14.26
C ALA A 144 -31.86 24.32 -13.88
N TRP A 145 -31.97 23.17 -14.56
CA TRP A 145 -31.07 22.01 -14.37
C TRP A 145 -29.78 22.06 -15.20
N GLN A 146 -29.58 23.10 -16.03
CA GLN A 146 -28.34 23.28 -16.80
C GLN A 146 -27.23 23.84 -15.90
N THR A 147 -26.67 22.99 -15.04
CA THR A 147 -25.46 23.38 -14.32
C THR A 147 -24.29 23.52 -15.32
N PRO A 148 -23.47 24.57 -15.27
CA PRO A 148 -22.28 24.73 -16.12
C PRO A 148 -21.16 23.73 -15.78
N TYR A 149 -21.41 22.76 -14.89
CA TYR A 149 -20.43 21.80 -14.41
C TYR A 149 -20.08 20.76 -15.49
N ARG A 150 -18.98 21.00 -16.20
CA ARG A 150 -18.48 20.11 -17.25
C ARG A 150 -17.82 18.86 -16.64
N TYR A 151 -18.62 17.81 -16.49
CA TYR A 151 -18.21 16.53 -15.90
C TYR A 151 -17.31 15.68 -16.84
N ARG A 152 -17.48 15.85 -18.17
CA ARG A 152 -16.69 15.17 -19.22
C ARG A 152 -15.52 16.06 -19.67
N LEU A 153 -14.30 15.55 -19.50
CA LEU A 153 -13.08 16.26 -19.91
C LEU A 153 -12.73 15.96 -21.37
N VAL A 154 -12.62 14.67 -21.71
CA VAL A 154 -12.19 14.21 -23.03
C VAL A 154 -13.00 12.97 -23.42
N GLN A 155 -13.48 12.95 -24.67
CA GLN A 155 -14.13 11.79 -25.27
C GLN A 155 -13.33 11.42 -26.52
N PHE A 156 -12.83 10.20 -26.57
CA PHE A 156 -12.16 9.66 -27.76
C PHE A 156 -12.73 8.29 -28.07
N SER A 157 -12.93 8.00 -29.36
CA SER A 157 -13.27 6.65 -29.81
C SER A 157 -11.99 5.95 -30.23
N LEU A 158 -11.79 4.75 -29.70
CA LEU A 158 -10.76 3.84 -30.17
C LEU A 158 -11.41 2.47 -30.33
N LEU A 159 -11.20 1.82 -31.48
CA LEU A 159 -11.73 0.48 -31.76
C LEU A 159 -13.27 0.36 -31.64
N GLY A 160 -14.01 1.39 -32.05
CA GLY A 160 -15.49 1.38 -32.03
C GLY A 160 -16.13 1.51 -30.64
N ARG A 161 -15.34 1.65 -29.56
CA ARG A 161 -15.82 1.96 -28.21
C ARG A 161 -15.56 3.42 -27.86
N THR A 162 -16.54 4.08 -27.22
CA THR A 162 -16.40 5.45 -26.74
C THR A 162 -15.80 5.44 -25.33
N PHE A 163 -14.60 5.98 -25.18
CA PHE A 163 -13.99 6.18 -23.87
C PHE A 163 -14.30 7.60 -23.41
N GLN A 164 -14.95 7.72 -22.25
CA GLN A 164 -15.28 9.00 -21.63
C GLN A 164 -14.42 9.18 -20.38
N VAL A 165 -13.48 10.12 -20.41
CA VAL A 165 -12.68 10.47 -19.22
C VAL A 165 -13.42 11.55 -18.46
N SER A 166 -13.82 11.25 -17.23
CA SER A 166 -14.50 12.18 -16.36
C SER A 166 -13.53 12.79 -15.33
N ARG A 167 -13.95 13.86 -14.66
CA ARG A 167 -13.20 14.41 -13.52
C ARG A 167 -13.10 13.41 -12.36
N ARG A 168 -14.10 12.55 -12.19
CA ARG A 168 -14.14 11.57 -11.09
C ARG A 168 -13.26 10.36 -11.39
N SER A 169 -13.28 9.81 -12.60
CA SER A 169 -12.40 8.72 -13.03
C SER A 169 -10.93 9.15 -12.89
N LEU A 170 -10.59 10.37 -13.29
CA LEU A 170 -9.27 10.96 -13.09
C LEU A 170 -8.88 11.06 -11.60
N SER A 171 -9.80 11.50 -10.73
CA SER A 171 -9.55 11.61 -9.29
C SER A 171 -9.34 10.24 -8.62
N VAL A 172 -10.06 9.21 -9.07
CA VAL A 172 -9.92 7.83 -8.58
C VAL A 172 -8.63 7.21 -9.13
N ALA A 173 -8.32 7.45 -10.40
CA ALA A 173 -7.08 7.03 -11.02
C ALA A 173 -5.86 7.60 -10.29
N LEU A 174 -5.88 8.91 -9.99
CA LEU A 174 -4.81 9.56 -9.24
C LEU A 174 -4.69 8.97 -7.83
N ARG A 175 -5.81 8.72 -7.15
CA ARG A 175 -5.83 8.06 -5.84
C ARG A 175 -5.18 6.68 -5.88
N LEU A 176 -5.60 5.82 -6.80
CA LEU A 176 -5.09 4.45 -6.88
C LEU A 176 -3.63 4.41 -7.35
N GLY A 177 -3.28 5.20 -8.37
CA GLY A 177 -1.92 5.28 -8.89
C GLY A 177 -0.92 5.77 -7.84
N THR A 178 -1.25 6.87 -7.13
CA THR A 178 -0.39 7.39 -6.06
C THR A 178 -0.32 6.47 -4.84
N LEU A 179 -1.40 5.75 -4.51
CA LEU A 179 -1.41 4.77 -3.43
C LEU A 179 -0.48 3.59 -3.74
N ILE A 180 -0.62 2.99 -4.93
CA ILE A 180 0.24 1.87 -5.36
C ILE A 180 1.69 2.31 -5.40
N PHE A 181 1.97 3.48 -5.98
CA PHE A 181 3.31 4.04 -6.01
C PHE A 181 3.86 4.20 -4.60
N THR A 182 3.15 4.89 -3.70
CA THR A 182 3.61 5.16 -2.32
C THR A 182 3.84 3.86 -1.55
N LEU A 183 2.92 2.91 -1.63
CA LEU A 183 2.98 1.63 -0.90
C LEU A 183 4.19 0.80 -1.35
N LEU A 184 4.33 0.58 -2.65
CA LEU A 184 5.42 -0.22 -3.19
C LEU A 184 6.76 0.50 -3.01
N TYR A 185 6.79 1.80 -3.27
CA TYR A 185 8.02 2.55 -3.28
C TYR A 185 8.59 2.81 -1.87
N ALA A 186 7.75 3.21 -0.91
CA ALA A 186 8.19 3.42 0.47
C ALA A 186 8.69 2.11 1.10
N THR A 187 7.97 1.01 0.87
CA THR A 187 8.37 -0.33 1.36
C THR A 187 9.69 -0.76 0.73
N HIS A 188 9.85 -0.56 -0.57
CA HIS A 188 11.08 -0.88 -1.28
C HIS A 188 12.28 -0.09 -0.76
N LEU A 189 12.13 1.22 -0.57
CA LEU A 189 13.18 2.07 0.01
C LEU A 189 13.56 1.62 1.43
N PHE A 190 12.59 1.21 2.24
CA PHE A 190 12.82 0.69 3.58
C PHE A 190 13.60 -0.64 3.56
N LEU A 191 13.21 -1.58 2.70
CA LEU A 191 13.85 -2.89 2.56
C LEU A 191 15.26 -2.80 1.96
N LEU A 192 15.53 -1.79 1.13
CA LEU A 192 16.87 -1.50 0.62
C LEU A 192 17.82 -1.01 1.71
N THR A 193 17.30 -0.26 2.68
CA THR A 193 18.11 0.55 3.61
C THR A 193 18.14 0.01 5.04
N THR A 194 17.46 -1.10 5.31
CA THR A 194 17.37 -1.72 6.64
C THR A 194 17.61 -3.22 6.53
N ALA A 195 18.57 -3.74 7.29
CA ALA A 195 18.88 -5.16 7.28
C ALA A 195 17.75 -5.98 7.92
N PRO A 196 17.51 -7.24 7.50
CA PRO A 196 16.47 -8.09 8.09
C PRO A 196 16.59 -8.24 9.61
N GLU A 197 17.82 -8.37 10.13
CA GLU A 197 18.10 -8.45 11.57
C GLU A 197 17.70 -7.17 12.31
N GLU A 198 17.97 -6.01 11.72
CA GLU A 198 17.60 -4.70 12.26
C GLU A 198 16.08 -4.48 12.24
N ILE A 199 15.38 -4.99 11.22
CA ILE A 199 13.91 -4.97 11.13
C ILE A 199 13.32 -5.80 12.27
N ALA A 200 13.81 -7.03 12.47
CA ALA A 200 13.34 -7.91 13.55
C ALA A 200 13.57 -7.30 14.93
N GLU A 201 14.74 -6.71 15.16
CA GLU A 201 15.01 -5.99 16.39
C GLU A 201 14.06 -4.81 16.53
N GLY A 202 13.88 -3.99 15.49
CA GLY A 202 12.98 -2.83 15.47
C GLY A 202 11.52 -3.17 15.80
N ILE A 203 10.97 -4.24 15.21
CA ILE A 203 9.63 -4.77 15.52
C ILE A 203 9.58 -5.22 16.98
N GLY A 204 10.62 -5.91 17.45
CA GLY A 204 10.75 -6.33 18.84
C GLY A 204 10.65 -5.17 19.84
N GLN A 205 11.24 -4.03 19.52
CA GLN A 205 11.13 -2.81 20.34
C GLN A 205 9.68 -2.33 20.44
N TRP A 206 8.96 -2.31 19.32
CA TRP A 206 7.57 -1.87 19.27
C TRP A 206 6.62 -2.83 19.99
N LEU A 207 7.00 -4.11 20.10
CA LEU A 207 6.25 -5.11 20.87
C LEU A 207 6.55 -5.06 22.37
N GLN A 208 7.61 -4.39 22.84
CA GLN A 208 7.91 -4.25 24.28
C GLN A 208 6.73 -3.79 25.17
N PRO A 209 5.86 -2.82 24.79
CA PRO A 209 4.70 -2.47 25.61
C PRO A 209 3.76 -3.66 25.89
N LEU A 210 3.68 -4.64 24.98
CA LEU A 210 2.87 -5.85 25.18
C LEU A 210 3.45 -6.77 26.28
N LYS A 211 4.68 -6.52 26.77
CA LYS A 211 5.25 -7.26 27.90
C LYS A 211 4.41 -7.09 29.16
N ARG A 212 3.69 -5.96 29.28
CA ARG A 212 2.72 -5.74 30.37
C ARG A 212 1.60 -6.79 30.39
N TRP A 213 1.26 -7.37 29.24
CA TRP A 213 0.30 -8.46 29.12
C TRP A 213 0.94 -9.85 29.34
N ARG A 214 2.14 -9.96 29.91
CA ARG A 214 2.85 -11.26 30.09
C ARG A 214 3.17 -12.01 28.79
N TRP A 215 3.21 -11.33 27.65
CA TRP A 215 3.65 -11.95 26.39
C TRP A 215 5.17 -12.18 26.39
N PRO A 216 5.68 -13.36 25.95
CA PRO A 216 7.10 -13.72 25.97
C PRO A 216 7.89 -13.08 24.80
N ILE A 217 7.86 -11.74 24.74
CA ILE A 217 8.45 -10.98 23.62
C ILE A 217 9.97 -11.17 23.54
N ALA A 218 10.65 -11.33 24.67
CA ALA A 218 12.10 -11.54 24.68
C ALA A 218 12.50 -12.85 23.97
N GLU A 219 11.76 -13.93 24.21
CA GLU A 219 11.94 -15.23 23.55
C GLU A 219 11.62 -15.14 22.05
N VAL A 220 10.54 -14.45 21.69
CA VAL A 220 10.15 -14.26 20.29
C VAL A 220 11.21 -13.47 19.52
N ILE A 221 11.77 -12.41 20.10
CA ILE A 221 12.84 -11.63 19.46
C ILE A 221 14.11 -12.46 19.34
N LEU A 222 14.49 -13.20 20.38
CA LEU A 222 15.68 -14.05 20.36
C LEU A 222 15.57 -15.13 19.28
N THR A 223 14.44 -15.86 19.26
CA THR A 223 14.19 -16.89 18.26
C THR A 223 14.17 -16.34 16.84
N LEU A 224 13.52 -15.19 16.62
CA LEU A 224 13.47 -14.52 15.31
C LEU A 224 14.86 -14.05 14.85
N THR A 225 15.64 -13.43 15.74
CA THR A 225 16.99 -12.93 15.40
C THR A 225 17.96 -14.07 15.13
N LEU A 226 17.89 -15.16 15.90
CA LEU A 226 18.65 -16.38 15.62
C LEU A 226 18.21 -17.02 14.29
N ALA A 227 16.91 -17.12 14.03
CA ALA A 227 16.39 -17.69 12.78
C ALA A 227 16.88 -16.92 11.54
N LEU A 228 16.89 -15.58 11.60
CA LEU A 228 17.42 -14.75 10.51
C LEU A 228 18.92 -14.95 10.31
N ARG A 229 19.69 -15.15 11.38
CA ARG A 229 21.12 -15.48 11.31
C ARG A 229 21.42 -16.89 10.82
N PHE A 230 20.48 -17.81 11.00
CA PHE A 230 20.55 -19.14 10.42
C PHE A 230 20.11 -19.18 8.95
N LEU A 231 19.45 -18.13 8.44
CA LEU A 231 18.98 -18.11 7.05
C LEU A 231 20.11 -18.25 6.01
N PRO A 232 21.27 -17.56 6.12
CA PRO A 232 22.37 -17.73 5.17
C PRO A 232 22.92 -19.15 5.17
N LEU A 233 23.01 -19.73 6.36
CA LEU A 233 23.42 -21.12 6.53
C LEU A 233 22.42 -22.09 5.90
N VAL A 234 21.13 -21.92 6.14
CA VAL A 234 20.08 -22.75 5.54
C VAL A 234 20.20 -22.70 4.01
N MET A 235 20.47 -21.52 3.47
CA MET A 235 20.70 -21.34 2.04
C MET A 235 21.96 -22.05 1.56
N GLU A 236 23.06 -22.01 2.30
CA GLU A 236 24.27 -22.76 2.00
C GLU A 236 24.01 -24.26 1.96
N GLU A 237 23.22 -24.78 2.91
CA GLU A 237 22.86 -26.19 2.96
C GLU A 237 21.96 -26.60 1.79
N VAL A 238 20.96 -25.77 1.44
CA VAL A 238 20.14 -25.97 0.23
C VAL A 238 21.02 -26.03 -1.02
N GLN A 239 22.04 -25.16 -1.11
CA GLN A 239 22.98 -25.15 -2.23
C GLN A 239 23.88 -26.39 -2.26
N ASN A 240 24.37 -26.86 -1.11
CA ASN A 240 25.17 -28.08 -0.98
C ASN A 240 24.37 -29.31 -1.42
N LEU A 241 23.15 -29.43 -0.92
CA LEU A 241 22.24 -30.51 -1.28
C LEU A 241 21.87 -30.46 -2.77
N ALA A 242 21.56 -29.28 -3.31
CA ALA A 242 21.27 -29.13 -4.73
C ALA A 242 22.45 -29.55 -5.61
N ARG A 243 23.69 -29.23 -5.22
CA ARG A 243 24.90 -29.68 -5.91
C ARG A 243 25.09 -31.19 -5.81
N ALA A 244 24.90 -31.77 -4.61
CA ALA A 244 25.02 -33.21 -4.39
C ALA A 244 23.99 -34.04 -5.18
N VAL A 245 22.76 -33.55 -5.31
CA VAL A 245 21.73 -34.21 -6.12
C VAL A 245 22.05 -34.12 -7.62
N ARG A 246 22.56 -32.98 -8.09
CA ARG A 246 23.01 -32.83 -9.49
C ARG A 246 24.15 -33.79 -9.83
N THR A 247 25.11 -34.03 -8.92
CA THR A 247 26.20 -34.98 -9.14
C THR A 247 25.75 -36.45 -9.14
N ARG A 248 24.61 -36.74 -8.51
CA ARG A 248 24.01 -38.10 -8.52
C ARG A 248 23.18 -38.40 -9.77
N ASP A 249 23.18 -37.51 -10.77
CA ASP A 249 22.48 -37.62 -12.04
C ASP A 249 21.00 -38.04 -11.91
N VAL A 250 20.30 -37.51 -10.90
CA VAL A 250 18.87 -37.73 -10.73
C VAL A 250 18.14 -37.07 -11.90
N ARG A 251 17.68 -37.86 -12.87
CA ARG A 251 16.95 -37.41 -14.06
C ARG A 251 15.51 -36.98 -13.71
N TRP A 252 15.34 -35.80 -13.12
CA TRP A 252 14.05 -35.27 -12.66
C TRP A 252 12.91 -35.35 -13.69
N GLY A 253 13.23 -35.22 -14.98
CA GLY A 253 12.24 -35.28 -16.07
C GLY A 253 11.71 -36.68 -16.42
N SER A 254 12.35 -37.76 -15.94
CA SER A 254 11.95 -39.15 -16.23
C SER A 254 11.43 -39.91 -14.99
N LEU A 255 11.32 -39.27 -13.83
CA LEU A 255 10.80 -39.94 -12.63
C LEU A 255 9.26 -39.95 -12.64
N SER A 256 8.69 -41.13 -12.34
CA SER A 256 7.29 -41.23 -11.92
C SER A 256 7.06 -40.41 -10.65
N PHE A 257 5.85 -39.85 -10.47
CA PHE A 257 5.47 -39.06 -9.30
C PHE A 257 5.86 -39.74 -7.96
N ARG A 258 5.74 -41.07 -7.89
CA ARG A 258 6.15 -41.85 -6.70
C ARG A 258 7.66 -41.81 -6.43
N GLY A 259 8.48 -41.95 -7.46
CA GLY A 259 9.94 -41.88 -7.33
C GLY A 259 10.42 -40.46 -7.00
N GLY A 260 9.76 -39.46 -7.59
CA GLY A 260 10.04 -38.04 -7.29
C GLY A 260 9.79 -37.72 -5.81
N MET A 261 8.66 -38.19 -5.26
CA MET A 261 8.34 -38.02 -3.84
C MET A 261 9.35 -38.71 -2.92
N GLN A 262 9.75 -39.96 -3.21
CA GLN A 262 10.75 -40.68 -2.41
C GLN A 262 12.10 -39.95 -2.40
N THR A 263 12.51 -39.41 -3.54
CA THR A 263 13.76 -38.65 -3.65
C THR A 263 13.68 -37.33 -2.90
N LEU A 264 12.53 -36.65 -2.96
CA LEU A 264 12.27 -35.42 -2.19
C LEU A 264 12.33 -35.71 -0.69
N LEU A 265 11.70 -36.78 -0.22
CA LEU A 265 11.70 -37.16 1.20
C LEU A 265 13.12 -37.42 1.70
N ALA A 266 13.94 -38.18 0.97
CA ALA A 266 15.34 -38.42 1.33
C ALA A 266 16.20 -37.14 1.33
N LEU A 267 15.88 -36.16 0.48
CA LEU A 267 16.55 -34.86 0.46
C LEU A 267 16.17 -34.01 1.67
N VAL A 268 14.88 -33.99 2.00
CA VAL A 268 14.33 -33.28 3.14
C VAL A 268 14.86 -33.87 4.45
N GLU A 269 14.93 -35.20 4.56
CA GLU A 269 15.53 -35.89 5.72
C GLU A 269 16.95 -35.40 5.97
N ARG A 270 17.83 -35.47 4.96
CA ARG A 270 19.23 -35.00 5.06
C ARG A 270 19.33 -33.52 5.40
N PHE A 271 18.47 -32.70 4.81
CA PHE A 271 18.41 -31.27 5.12
C PHE A 271 18.07 -31.04 6.59
N PHE A 272 17.06 -31.72 7.13
CA PHE A 272 16.66 -31.60 8.53
C PHE A 272 17.73 -32.13 9.48
N GLU A 273 18.37 -33.25 9.18
CA GLU A 273 19.49 -33.78 9.97
C GLU A 273 20.61 -32.73 10.08
N ASN A 274 21.03 -32.15 8.96
CA ASN A 274 22.10 -31.14 8.93
C ASN A 274 21.71 -29.85 9.66
N LEU A 275 20.45 -29.42 9.53
CA LEU A 275 19.96 -28.25 10.27
C LEU A 275 19.87 -28.51 11.77
N LEU A 276 19.41 -29.69 12.19
CA LEU A 276 19.25 -30.04 13.60
C LEU A 276 20.61 -30.14 14.29
N LEU A 277 21.58 -30.82 13.66
CA LEU A 277 22.97 -30.90 14.14
C LEU A 277 23.56 -29.51 14.34
N ARG A 278 23.29 -28.58 13.41
CA ARG A 278 23.81 -27.23 13.52
C ARG A 278 23.09 -26.40 14.58
N ALA A 279 21.77 -26.55 14.70
CA ALA A 279 21.01 -25.92 15.78
C ALA A 279 21.55 -26.38 17.15
N GLU A 280 21.82 -27.68 17.31
CA GLU A 280 22.41 -28.26 18.51
C GLU A 280 23.79 -27.69 18.82
N GLN A 281 24.71 -27.67 17.83
CA GLN A 281 26.04 -27.06 17.99
C GLN A 281 25.96 -25.60 18.43
N THR A 282 25.01 -24.84 17.87
CA THR A 282 24.85 -23.43 18.21
C THR A 282 24.26 -23.27 19.61
N ALA A 283 23.31 -24.11 20.00
CA ALA A 283 22.73 -24.14 21.35
C ALA A 283 23.79 -24.50 22.40
N MET A 284 24.60 -25.53 22.17
CA MET A 284 25.70 -25.92 23.06
C MET A 284 26.73 -24.79 23.20
N ALA A 285 27.09 -24.12 22.09
CA ALA A 285 27.98 -22.97 22.13
C ALA A 285 27.39 -21.77 22.90
N MET A 286 26.07 -21.56 22.81
CA MET A 286 25.37 -20.52 23.57
C MET A 286 25.37 -20.83 25.08
N GLN A 287 25.09 -22.07 25.46
CA GLN A 287 25.13 -22.52 26.86
C GLN A 287 26.53 -22.41 27.45
N ALA A 288 27.57 -22.83 26.71
CA ALA A 288 28.96 -22.70 27.12
C ALA A 288 29.40 -21.23 27.33
N ARG A 289 28.78 -20.29 26.61
CA ARG A 289 28.98 -18.84 26.78
C ARG A 289 28.14 -18.22 27.91
N GLY A 290 27.35 -19.02 28.63
CA GLY A 290 26.55 -18.58 29.78
C GLY A 290 25.16 -18.04 29.43
N LEU A 291 24.62 -18.30 28.23
CA LEU A 291 23.23 -17.95 27.90
C LEU A 291 22.28 -18.97 28.53
N THR A 292 21.84 -18.70 29.76
CA THR A 292 20.98 -19.58 30.57
C THR A 292 19.48 -19.24 30.47
N GLY A 293 19.09 -18.13 29.84
CA GLY A 293 17.69 -17.78 29.64
C GLY A 293 17.46 -16.45 28.91
N PRO A 294 16.20 -16.14 28.53
CA PRO A 294 15.81 -14.93 27.80
C PRO A 294 15.79 -13.67 28.67
N ASP A 295 15.93 -13.79 30.00
CA ASP A 295 15.81 -12.67 30.96
C ASP A 295 17.03 -11.74 30.99
N HIS A 296 18.18 -12.19 30.48
CA HIS A 296 19.38 -11.37 30.32
C HIS A 296 19.76 -11.22 28.84
N PRO A 297 18.95 -10.52 28.02
CA PRO A 297 19.34 -10.25 26.65
C PRO A 297 20.53 -9.28 26.68
N LEU A 298 21.72 -9.79 26.40
CA LEU A 298 22.91 -8.98 26.14
C LEU A 298 22.66 -8.19 24.84
N ARG A 299 22.10 -6.97 24.99
CA ARG A 299 21.84 -6.04 23.89
C ARG A 299 23.15 -5.48 23.36
N TRP A 300 23.82 -6.23 22.48
CA TRP A 300 25.06 -5.79 21.84
C TRP A 300 24.82 -4.66 20.83
N HIS A 301 23.68 -4.70 20.12
CA HIS A 301 23.24 -3.59 19.28
C HIS A 301 22.46 -2.56 20.13
N ARG A 302 23.18 -1.64 20.77
CA ARG A 302 22.53 -0.49 21.40
C ARG A 302 22.09 0.45 20.29
N LEU A 303 20.82 0.36 19.91
CA LEU A 303 20.11 1.38 19.13
C LEU A 303 20.20 2.71 19.88
N GLN A 304 21.19 3.52 19.51
CA GLN A 304 21.43 4.83 20.09
C GLN A 304 20.80 5.87 19.17
N LEU A 305 19.75 6.50 19.67
CA LEU A 305 19.11 7.63 19.02
C LEU A 305 20.13 8.74 18.76
N ARG A 306 20.62 8.80 17.52
CA ARG A 306 21.49 9.87 17.06
C ARG A 306 20.69 11.18 17.06
N ARG A 307 21.41 12.32 17.08
CA ARG A 307 20.76 13.65 17.02
C ARG A 307 19.86 13.79 15.79
N LEU A 308 20.28 13.17 14.69
CA LEU A 308 19.54 13.06 13.43
C LEU A 308 18.24 12.27 13.59
N ASP A 309 18.26 11.16 14.34
CA ASP A 309 17.09 10.31 14.57
C ASP A 309 16.04 11.04 15.42
N ARG A 310 16.48 11.82 16.41
CA ARG A 310 15.58 12.67 17.21
C ARG A 310 14.93 13.77 16.37
N GLY A 311 15.69 14.38 15.47
CA GLY A 311 15.16 15.38 14.52
C GLY A 311 14.14 14.76 13.56
N LEU A 312 14.40 13.57 13.03
CA LEU A 312 13.42 12.87 12.19
C LEU A 312 12.17 12.46 12.97
N LEU A 313 12.33 12.04 14.22
CA LEU A 313 11.21 11.65 15.08
C LEU A 313 10.35 12.87 15.46
N SER A 314 10.95 14.04 15.71
CA SER A 314 10.18 15.26 16.00
C SER A 314 9.47 15.84 14.77
N LEU A 315 9.97 15.58 13.56
CA LEU A 315 9.28 15.92 12.31
C LEU A 315 8.01 15.08 12.08
N LEU A 316 7.91 13.89 12.66
CA LEU A 316 6.78 12.98 12.46
C LEU A 316 5.44 13.55 12.96
N PRO A 317 5.30 14.09 14.20
CA PRO A 317 4.07 14.75 14.61
C PRO A 317 3.76 16.01 13.79
N LEU A 318 4.78 16.76 13.36
CA LEU A 318 4.59 17.93 12.49
C LEU A 318 4.02 17.51 11.12
N PHE A 319 4.51 16.40 10.54
CA PHE A 319 3.98 15.83 9.31
C PHE A 319 2.50 15.46 9.45
N TRP A 320 2.11 14.84 10.57
CA TRP A 320 0.71 14.52 10.85
C TRP A 320 -0.16 15.75 11.09
N LEU A 321 0.38 16.82 11.68
CA LEU A 321 -0.32 18.09 11.88
C LEU A 321 -0.54 18.83 10.55
N LEU A 322 0.50 18.94 9.71
CA LEU A 322 0.41 19.48 8.36
C LEU A 322 -0.64 18.75 7.52
N ARG A 323 -0.68 17.42 7.66
CA ARG A 323 -1.69 16.57 7.02
C ARG A 323 -3.10 16.89 7.51
N THR A 324 -3.33 17.06 8.81
CA THR A 324 -4.67 17.44 9.33
C THR A 324 -5.10 18.83 8.89
N LEU A 325 -4.15 19.70 8.54
CA LEU A 325 -4.42 21.05 8.04
C LEU A 325 -4.79 21.06 6.54
N SER A 326 -4.35 20.06 5.77
CA SER A 326 -4.67 19.94 4.35
C SER A 326 -6.03 19.23 4.15
N PRO A 327 -7.00 19.87 3.45
CA PRO A 327 -8.32 19.29 3.21
C PRO A 327 -8.34 18.14 2.19
#